data_AF-D8LWT5-F1
#
_entry.id   AF-D8LWT5-F1
#
_cell.length_a   1.000
_cell.length_b   1.000
_cell.length_c   1.000
_cell.angle_alpha   90.00
_cell.angle_beta   90.00
_cell.angle_gamma   90.00
#
_symmetry.space_group_name_H-M   'P 1'
#
loop_
_entity.id
_entity.type
_entity.pdbx_description
1 polymer ?
#
loop_
_entity_poly.entity_id
_entity_poly.type
_entity_poly.pdbx_seq_one_letter_code
_entity_poly.pdbx_strand_id
1 'polypeptide(L)'
;MTICLGPESLTNPVILRQLPHKDFVTTLDVLCEQFLKSAQRSRRVVAVCLNILATIPNKQDNTKSSSVDDILGVEDVLAITDAERTALQQHLQTLHTSTWSRMQQHISTMLDARSEIHSQLQIDELKQVWDHCMDFVSVAGRIYNTKGMLLLHTLLRQARDSLEYLHKSQLLMLQNLLHEELWKPALVPSALQNELTHLQENPRTAALLVRTSTTDVISAHPRLLIGSQSFCVTHSMLEFVKMLLHYLLYARSFQGLGPEVMHRILELFRTFNTSSRSLVLNAGAVSQGFLKRISARHIALVTQCLSAAMSLVTVAQTSLVLYLPSKQHPVLMQLSQGMIELFADHRSQLFEKFPEIIKSVAEKSCSNLEVV
;
A
#
# COMPACT_ATOMS: atom_id res chain seq x y z
N MET A 1 11.78 27.56 12.82
CA MET A 1 10.84 27.84 13.92
C MET A 1 10.75 26.57 14.74
N THR A 2 11.54 26.49 15.81
CA THR A 2 11.68 25.29 16.64
C THR A 2 10.41 25.18 17.47
N ILE A 3 9.48 24.33 17.06
CA ILE A 3 8.28 24.05 17.85
C ILE A 3 8.76 23.25 19.07
N CYS A 4 9.08 23.96 20.16
CA CYS A 4 9.32 23.37 21.47
C CYS A 4 7.98 22.91 22.06
N LEU A 5 7.42 21.84 21.49
CA LEU A 5 6.36 21.07 22.13
C LEU A 5 6.99 20.39 23.35
N GLY A 6 6.58 20.78 24.56
CA GLY A 6 7.02 20.15 25.80
C GLY A 6 6.68 18.65 25.82
N PRO A 7 7.37 17.83 26.66
CA PRO A 7 7.19 16.38 26.67
C PRO A 7 5.74 15.92 26.95
N GLU A 8 4.92 16.74 27.62
CA GLU A 8 3.49 16.47 27.87
C GLU A 8 2.57 16.76 26.67
N SER A 9 3.02 17.58 25.73
CA SER A 9 2.23 17.94 24.54
C SER A 9 2.35 16.90 23.42
N LEU A 10 3.47 16.17 23.35
CA LEU A 10 3.71 15.07 22.41
C LEU A 10 3.04 13.76 22.83
N THR A 11 2.61 13.64 24.09
CA THR A 11 1.86 12.49 24.62
C THR A 11 0.35 12.72 24.61
N ASN A 12 -0.12 13.95 24.42
CA ASN A 12 -1.56 14.24 24.42
C ASN A 12 -2.19 13.90 23.06
N PRO A 13 -3.04 12.86 22.98
CA PRO A 13 -3.64 12.43 21.71
C PRO A 13 -4.55 13.50 21.08
N VAL A 14 -5.11 14.41 21.87
CA VAL A 14 -6.00 15.48 21.37
C VAL A 14 -5.20 16.53 20.61
N ILE A 15 -4.05 16.94 21.15
CA ILE A 15 -3.14 17.91 20.49
C ILE A 15 -2.60 17.30 19.21
N LEU A 16 -2.19 16.02 19.25
CA LEU A 16 -1.70 15.32 18.09
C LEU A 16 -2.72 15.23 16.96
N ARG A 17 -4.02 15.11 17.24
CA ARG A 17 -5.07 15.09 16.21
C ARG A 17 -5.29 16.46 15.55
N GLN A 18 -5.12 17.54 16.31
CA GLN A 18 -5.39 18.90 15.83
C GLN A 18 -4.23 19.51 15.03
N LEU A 19 -3.03 18.90 15.09
CA LEU A 19 -1.86 19.38 14.36
C LEU A 19 -2.04 19.26 12.83
N PRO A 20 -1.60 20.28 12.06
CA PRO A 20 -1.47 20.18 10.62
C PRO A 20 -0.54 19.02 10.23
N HIS A 21 -0.79 18.37 9.08
CA HIS A 21 0.03 17.24 8.64
C HIS A 21 1.52 17.61 8.54
N LYS A 22 1.84 18.77 7.95
CA LYS A 22 3.21 19.26 7.81
C LYS A 22 3.93 19.45 9.16
N ASP A 23 3.23 19.99 10.15
CA ASP A 23 3.79 20.23 11.48
C ASP A 23 3.95 18.91 12.24
N PHE A 24 3.02 17.97 12.06
CA PHE A 24 3.13 16.62 12.59
C PHE A 24 4.37 15.89 12.03
N VAL A 25 4.59 15.92 10.71
CA VAL A 25 5.77 15.31 10.08
C VAL A 25 7.05 15.96 10.61
N THR A 26 7.11 17.30 10.69
CA THR A 26 8.27 18.01 11.25
C THR A 26 8.53 17.61 12.71
N THR A 27 7.48 17.44 13.49
CA THR A 27 7.57 17.00 14.89
C THR A 27 8.08 15.56 15.01
N LEU A 28 7.59 14.67 14.12
CA LEU A 28 8.04 13.29 14.02
C LEU A 28 9.53 13.22 13.67
N ASP A 29 10.01 14.04 12.75
CA ASP A 29 11.42 14.09 12.35
C ASP A 29 12.33 14.52 13.49
N VAL A 30 11.95 15.61 14.16
CA VAL A 30 12.68 16.10 15.34
C VAL A 30 12.73 15.01 16.41
N LEU A 31 11.61 14.33 16.68
CA LEU A 31 11.54 13.24 17.64
C LEU A 31 12.45 12.06 17.25
N CYS A 32 12.38 11.62 16.00
CA CYS A 32 13.24 10.58 15.45
C CYS A 32 14.72 10.94 15.60
N GLU A 33 15.12 12.18 15.31
CA GLU A 33 16.49 12.65 15.48
C GLU A 33 16.94 12.62 16.95
N GLN A 34 16.08 13.07 17.87
CA GLN A 34 16.40 13.02 19.31
C GLN A 34 16.49 11.57 19.82
N PHE A 35 15.63 10.68 19.35
CA PHE A 35 15.70 9.25 19.67
C PHE A 35 16.96 8.60 19.12
N LEU A 36 17.41 8.96 17.92
CA LEU A 36 18.69 8.47 17.40
C LEU A 36 19.88 8.97 18.24
N LYS A 37 19.88 10.23 18.67
CA LYS A 37 20.91 10.76 19.60
C LYS A 37 20.89 10.01 20.93
N SER A 38 19.70 9.72 21.46
CA SER A 38 19.53 8.92 22.69
C SER A 38 20.03 7.49 22.51
N ALA A 39 19.73 6.84 21.38
CA ALA A 39 20.20 5.50 21.05
C ALA A 39 21.73 5.42 20.96
N GLN A 40 22.37 6.41 20.33
CA GLN A 40 23.82 6.52 20.26
C GLN A 40 24.45 6.69 21.66
N ARG A 41 23.85 7.52 22.51
CA ARG A 41 24.28 7.69 23.91
C ARG A 41 24.13 6.39 24.71
N SER A 42 22.98 5.72 24.60
CA SER A 42 22.73 4.43 25.24
C SER A 42 23.80 3.39 24.85
N ARG A 43 24.11 3.26 23.55
CA ARG A 43 25.17 2.36 23.06
C ARG A 43 26.55 2.71 23.64
N ARG A 44 26.91 4.00 23.72
CA ARG A 44 28.19 4.44 24.30
C ARG A 44 28.27 4.12 25.78
N VAL A 45 27.21 4.37 26.55
CA VAL A 45 27.14 4.05 27.98
C VAL A 45 27.33 2.54 28.19
N VAL A 46 26.61 1.71 27.43
CA VAL A 46 26.75 0.24 27.49
C VAL A 46 28.19 -0.18 27.17
N ALA A 47 28.81 0.38 26.13
CA ALA A 47 30.19 0.06 25.78
C ALA A 47 31.19 0.44 26.90
N VAL A 48 31.01 1.62 27.51
CA VAL A 48 31.85 2.05 28.65
C VAL A 48 31.65 1.13 29.85
N CYS A 49 30.40 0.80 30.21
CA CYS A 49 30.11 -0.12 31.31
C CYS A 49 30.71 -1.52 31.07
N LEU A 50 30.64 -2.03 29.83
CA LEU A 50 31.25 -3.32 29.47
C LEU A 50 32.77 -3.27 29.55
N ASN A 51 33.40 -2.18 29.12
CA ASN A 51 34.85 -2.01 29.25
C ASN A 51 35.28 -1.94 30.72
N ILE A 52 34.53 -1.21 31.55
CA ILE A 52 34.77 -1.16 33.01
C ILE A 52 34.64 -2.57 33.61
N LEU A 53 33.56 -3.30 33.29
CA LEU A 53 33.35 -4.67 33.76
C LEU A 53 34.47 -5.64 33.35
N ALA A 54 35.12 -5.40 32.21
CA ALA A 54 36.26 -6.19 31.74
C ALA A 54 37.57 -5.87 32.49
N THR A 55 37.71 -4.66 33.04
CA THR A 55 38.88 -4.25 33.83
C THR A 55 38.82 -4.70 35.30
N ILE A 56 37.67 -5.12 35.79
CA ILE A 56 37.50 -5.53 37.20
C ILE A 56 38.07 -6.94 37.41
N PRO A 57 38.94 -7.17 38.43
CA PRO A 57 39.50 -8.50 38.72
C PRO A 57 38.43 -9.55 39.03
N ASN A 58 38.70 -10.81 38.67
CA ASN A 58 37.87 -11.94 39.06
C ASN A 58 38.30 -12.48 40.42
N LYS A 59 37.33 -12.75 41.29
CA LYS A 59 37.55 -13.66 42.41
C LYS A 59 37.77 -15.07 41.83
N GLN A 60 39.02 -15.54 41.83
CA GLN A 60 39.29 -16.94 41.54
C GLN A 60 38.67 -17.78 42.66
N ASP A 61 37.68 -18.60 42.32
CA ASP A 61 37.27 -19.71 43.16
C ASP A 61 38.43 -20.71 43.23
N ASN A 62 39.36 -20.52 44.16
CA ASN A 62 40.25 -21.59 44.58
C ASN A 62 40.34 -21.68 46.10
N THR A 63 39.71 -22.73 46.59
CA THR A 63 39.73 -23.28 47.94
C THR A 63 41.14 -23.43 48.56
N LYS A 64 41.28 -22.84 49.76
CA LYS A 64 42.03 -23.24 50.98
C LYS A 64 43.44 -22.67 51.29
N SER A 65 43.50 -22.17 52.55
CA SER A 65 44.62 -21.99 53.51
C SER A 65 45.66 -20.90 53.19
N SER A 66 46.14 -20.05 54.10
CA SER A 66 46.12 -19.96 55.58
C SER A 66 46.70 -18.60 56.03
N SER A 67 46.62 -18.35 57.34
CA SER A 67 47.28 -17.32 58.18
C SER A 67 46.73 -15.89 58.18
N VAL A 68 46.05 -15.61 59.30
CA VAL A 68 46.13 -14.44 60.20
C VAL A 68 47.07 -13.31 59.77
N ASP A 69 46.52 -12.09 59.83
CA ASP A 69 47.13 -10.78 59.56
C ASP A 69 47.43 -10.49 58.09
N ASP A 70 46.40 -10.07 57.34
CA ASP A 70 46.66 -9.12 56.26
C ASP A 70 45.46 -8.20 56.01
N ILE A 71 45.79 -6.93 55.81
CA ILE A 71 44.86 -5.86 55.48
C ILE A 71 44.05 -6.30 54.26
N LEU A 72 42.71 -6.30 54.33
CA LEU A 72 41.85 -6.52 53.17
C LEU A 72 42.34 -5.66 52.01
N GLY A 73 43.08 -6.28 51.08
CA GLY A 73 43.59 -5.60 49.92
C GLY A 73 42.42 -4.99 49.16
N VAL A 74 42.57 -3.75 48.72
CA VAL A 74 41.54 -3.03 47.92
C VAL A 74 41.06 -3.89 46.73
N GLU A 75 41.90 -4.81 46.25
CA GLU A 75 41.60 -5.80 45.20
C GLU A 75 40.54 -6.85 45.59
N ASP A 76 40.50 -7.34 46.85
CA ASP A 76 39.52 -8.36 47.29
C ASP A 76 38.12 -7.79 47.55
N VAL A 77 38.05 -6.47 47.80
CA VAL A 77 36.79 -5.72 47.98
C VAL A 77 36.18 -5.34 46.63
N LEU A 78 36.99 -5.18 45.59
CA LEU A 78 36.55 -4.79 44.24
C LEU A 78 36.36 -5.98 43.28
N ALA A 79 36.81 -7.18 43.65
CA ALA A 79 36.67 -8.37 42.82
C ALA A 79 35.22 -8.90 42.77
N ILE A 80 34.71 -9.09 41.55
CA ILE A 80 33.34 -9.57 41.26
C ILE A 80 33.40 -11.06 40.90
N THR A 81 32.35 -11.82 41.20
CA THR A 81 32.21 -13.20 40.72
C THR A 81 31.85 -13.25 39.23
N ASP A 82 32.20 -14.32 38.53
CA ASP A 82 31.83 -14.48 37.11
C ASP A 82 30.30 -14.53 36.90
N ALA A 83 29.54 -15.01 37.90
CA ALA A 83 28.09 -15.00 37.90
C ALA A 83 27.50 -13.56 37.98
N GLU A 84 28.06 -12.72 38.85
CA GLU A 84 27.64 -11.30 38.96
C GLU A 84 28.05 -10.51 37.72
N ARG A 85 29.23 -10.76 37.14
CA ARG A 85 29.65 -10.11 35.88
C ARG A 85 28.68 -10.45 34.74
N THR A 86 28.33 -11.72 34.58
CA THR A 86 27.38 -12.15 33.53
C THR A 86 25.98 -11.58 33.77
N ALA A 87 25.51 -11.51 35.02
CA ALA A 87 24.23 -10.88 35.36
C ALA A 87 24.21 -9.37 35.03
N LEU A 88 25.27 -8.63 35.36
CA LEU A 88 25.43 -7.20 35.03
C LEU A 88 25.45 -6.96 33.52
N GLN A 89 26.17 -7.80 32.76
CA GLN A 89 26.17 -7.74 31.30
C GLN A 89 24.76 -7.95 30.71
N GLN A 90 24.02 -8.95 31.20
CA GLN A 90 22.64 -9.19 30.78
C GLN A 90 21.72 -8.01 31.13
N HIS A 91 21.87 -7.40 32.30
CA HIS A 91 21.06 -6.25 32.71
C HIS A 91 21.32 -5.03 31.82
N LEU A 92 22.59 -4.73 31.51
CA LEU A 92 22.96 -3.65 30.58
C LEU A 92 22.40 -3.88 29.18
N GLN A 93 22.46 -5.12 28.68
CA GLN A 93 21.91 -5.47 27.38
C GLN A 93 20.37 -5.37 27.36
N THR A 94 19.71 -5.76 28.45
CA THR A 94 18.25 -5.63 28.62
C THR A 94 17.83 -4.16 28.69
N LEU A 95 18.58 -3.33 29.42
CA LEU A 95 18.33 -1.89 29.47
C LEU A 95 18.48 -1.28 28.06
N HIS A 96 19.54 -1.64 27.34
CA HIS A 96 19.74 -1.19 25.96
C HIS A 96 18.54 -1.56 25.08
N THR A 97 18.11 -2.82 25.05
CA THR A 97 16.97 -3.25 24.22
C THR A 97 15.65 -2.63 24.67
N SER A 98 15.47 -2.37 25.98
CA SER A 98 14.27 -1.69 26.49
C SER A 98 14.17 -0.22 26.04
N THR A 99 15.29 0.47 25.82
CA THR A 99 15.24 1.84 25.27
C THR A 99 14.65 1.85 23.86
N TRP A 100 14.99 0.85 23.05
CA TRP A 100 14.46 0.70 21.70
C TRP A 100 12.97 0.35 21.67
N SER A 101 12.51 -0.54 22.57
CA SER A 101 11.08 -0.85 22.66
C SER A 101 10.26 0.36 23.10
N ARG A 102 10.77 1.16 24.05
CA ARG A 102 10.14 2.41 24.51
C ARG A 102 10.03 3.44 23.38
N MET A 103 11.08 3.62 22.58
CA MET A 103 11.08 4.54 21.43
C MET A 103 10.03 4.13 20.39
N GLN A 104 9.99 2.83 20.02
CA GLN A 104 8.99 2.33 19.09
C GLN A 104 7.57 2.52 19.63
N GLN A 105 7.33 2.17 20.90
CA GLN A 105 6.03 2.33 21.52
C GLN A 105 5.56 3.80 21.50
N HIS A 106 6.46 4.75 21.76
CA HIS A 106 6.12 6.17 21.74
C HIS A 106 5.71 6.65 20.34
N ILE A 107 6.50 6.32 19.31
CA ILE A 107 6.14 6.66 17.92
C ILE A 107 4.83 5.97 17.53
N SER A 108 4.66 4.68 17.83
CA SER A 108 3.42 3.95 17.57
C SER A 108 2.21 4.61 18.24
N THR A 109 2.31 5.07 19.49
CA THR A 109 1.20 5.78 20.16
C THR A 109 0.86 7.11 19.50
N MET A 110 1.85 7.84 18.99
CA MET A 110 1.62 9.10 18.27
C MET A 110 0.93 8.85 16.94
N LEU A 111 1.37 7.83 16.21
CA LEU A 111 0.74 7.39 14.97
C LEU A 111 -0.71 6.97 15.23
N ASP A 112 -0.94 6.17 16.27
CA ASP A 112 -2.27 5.66 16.63
C ASP A 112 -3.25 6.75 17.03
N ALA A 113 -2.78 7.83 17.66
CA ALA A 113 -3.61 8.99 17.95
C ALA A 113 -4.21 9.62 16.68
N ARG A 114 -3.53 9.49 15.53
CA ARG A 114 -3.91 10.06 14.23
C ARG A 114 -4.36 9.01 13.20
N SER A 115 -4.61 7.77 13.60
CA SER A 115 -4.95 6.67 12.67
C SER A 115 -6.13 7.01 11.74
N GLU A 116 -7.20 7.60 12.29
CA GLU A 116 -8.40 8.00 11.52
C GLU A 116 -8.13 9.12 10.51
N ILE A 117 -7.16 10.00 10.81
CA ILE A 117 -6.76 11.07 9.88
C ILE A 117 -5.88 10.45 8.79
N HIS A 118 -4.91 9.61 9.18
CA HIS A 118 -3.98 8.94 8.27
C HIS A 118 -4.68 8.04 7.26
N SER A 119 -5.82 7.43 7.63
CA SER A 119 -6.60 6.62 6.69
C SER A 119 -7.22 7.44 5.55
N GLN A 120 -7.46 8.74 5.76
CA GLN A 120 -8.09 9.64 4.79
C GLN A 120 -7.09 10.52 4.03
N LEU A 121 -5.81 10.48 4.39
CA LEU A 121 -4.76 11.25 3.71
C LEU A 121 -4.52 10.75 2.29
N GLN A 122 -3.95 11.62 1.46
CA GLN A 122 -3.43 11.20 0.17
C GLN A 122 -2.24 10.26 0.36
N ILE A 123 -2.02 9.39 -0.62
CA ILE A 123 -0.94 8.40 -0.57
C ILE A 123 0.45 9.04 -0.43
N ASP A 124 0.69 10.20 -1.06
CA ASP A 124 1.99 10.89 -0.98
C ASP A 124 2.28 11.41 0.44
N GLU A 125 1.25 11.93 1.13
CA GLU A 125 1.33 12.40 2.50
C GLU A 125 1.52 11.24 3.49
N LEU A 126 0.77 10.16 3.32
CA LEU A 126 0.95 8.96 4.13
C LEU A 126 2.32 8.31 3.89
N LYS A 127 2.80 8.34 2.64
CA LYS A 127 4.13 7.86 2.26
C LYS A 127 5.23 8.67 2.92
N GLN A 128 5.09 10.00 3.05
CA GLN A 128 6.05 10.79 3.82
C GLN A 128 6.18 10.26 5.25
N VAL A 129 5.07 10.05 5.96
CA VAL A 129 5.11 9.52 7.35
C VAL A 129 5.80 8.15 7.39
N TRP A 130 5.47 7.28 6.43
CA TRP A 130 6.10 5.97 6.30
C TRP A 130 7.62 6.07 6.10
N ASP A 131 8.07 6.89 5.17
CA ASP A 131 9.49 7.01 4.81
C ASP A 131 10.30 7.56 6.00
N HIS A 132 9.84 8.60 6.69
CA HIS A 132 10.53 9.13 7.87
C HIS A 132 10.63 8.11 9.02
N CYS A 133 9.57 7.34 9.28
CA CYS A 133 9.63 6.26 10.26
C CYS A 133 10.54 5.11 9.83
N MET A 134 10.54 4.73 8.55
CA MET A 134 11.39 3.65 8.06
C MET A 134 12.87 4.04 8.00
N ASP A 135 13.18 5.29 7.69
CA ASP A 135 14.54 5.83 7.78
C ASP A 135 15.04 5.77 9.22
N PHE A 136 14.21 6.20 10.19
CA PHE A 136 14.49 6.05 11.62
C PHE A 136 14.74 4.59 12.01
N VAL A 137 13.87 3.66 11.61
CA VAL A 137 14.03 2.22 11.90
C VAL A 137 15.30 1.66 11.26
N SER A 138 15.67 2.12 10.07
CA SER A 138 16.89 1.65 9.39
C SER A 138 18.16 2.02 10.14
N VAL A 139 18.23 3.25 10.68
CA VAL A 139 19.39 3.74 11.42
C VAL A 139 19.42 3.13 12.82
N ALA A 140 18.29 3.15 13.53
CA ALA A 140 18.20 2.58 14.86
C ALA A 140 18.39 1.06 14.84
N GLY A 141 17.90 0.37 13.80
CA GLY A 141 18.07 -1.06 13.62
C GLY A 141 19.54 -1.49 13.51
N ARG A 142 20.42 -0.63 12.96
CA ARG A 142 21.88 -0.86 12.97
C ARG A 142 22.51 -0.66 14.35
N ILE A 143 21.93 0.18 15.20
CA ILE A 143 22.42 0.44 16.56
C ILE A 143 22.06 -0.74 17.47
N TYR A 144 20.80 -1.18 17.42
CA TYR A 144 20.25 -2.21 18.29
C TYR A 144 20.35 -3.64 17.72
N ASN A 145 20.76 -3.79 16.45
CA ASN A 145 20.78 -5.06 15.71
C ASN A 145 19.40 -5.75 15.63
N THR A 146 18.32 -4.97 15.43
CA THR A 146 16.95 -5.49 15.31
C THR A 146 16.17 -4.77 14.21
N LYS A 147 15.07 -5.36 13.74
CA LYS A 147 14.29 -4.86 12.58
C LYS A 147 13.13 -3.90 12.94
N GLY A 148 12.96 -3.52 14.21
CA GLY A 148 11.90 -2.56 14.60
C GLY A 148 10.47 -3.00 14.30
N MET A 149 10.12 -4.25 14.63
CA MET A 149 8.85 -4.86 14.22
C MET A 149 7.61 -4.16 14.76
N LEU A 150 7.65 -3.56 15.96
CA LEU A 150 6.47 -2.92 16.55
C LEU A 150 6.01 -1.74 15.70
N LEU A 151 6.95 -0.85 15.38
CA LEU A 151 6.66 0.33 14.56
C LEU A 151 6.26 -0.08 13.14
N LEU A 152 6.93 -1.08 12.55
CA LEU A 152 6.57 -1.62 11.24
C LEU A 152 5.11 -2.14 11.22
N HIS A 153 4.68 -2.87 12.26
CA HIS A 153 3.30 -3.33 12.34
C HIS A 153 2.30 -2.17 12.44
N THR A 154 2.60 -1.13 13.24
CA THR A 154 1.76 0.07 13.34
C THR A 154 1.64 0.77 11.99
N LEU A 155 2.75 0.99 11.28
CA LEU A 155 2.76 1.60 9.95
C LEU A 155 1.98 0.78 8.92
N LEU A 156 2.17 -0.54 8.90
CA LEU A 156 1.43 -1.44 8.00
C LEU A 156 -0.06 -1.42 8.29
N ARG A 157 -0.46 -1.31 9.55
CA ARG A 157 -1.86 -1.14 9.92
C ARG A 157 -2.41 0.18 9.35
N GLN A 158 -1.72 1.29 9.50
CA GLN A 158 -2.16 2.58 8.95
C GLN A 158 -2.27 2.56 7.41
N ALA A 159 -1.29 1.98 6.73
CA ALA A 159 -1.32 1.81 5.29
C ALA A 159 -2.51 0.95 4.84
N ARG A 160 -2.82 -0.12 5.60
CA ARG A 160 -3.99 -0.98 5.36
C ARG A 160 -5.30 -0.25 5.57
N ASP A 161 -5.43 0.53 6.64
CA ASP A 161 -6.64 1.30 6.94
C ASP A 161 -6.89 2.37 5.86
N SER A 162 -5.82 3.01 5.37
CA SER A 162 -5.90 3.94 4.23
C SER A 162 -6.30 3.25 2.93
N LEU A 163 -5.70 2.09 2.63
CA LEU A 163 -6.07 1.27 1.48
C LEU A 163 -7.55 0.85 1.54
N GLU A 164 -8.05 0.49 2.73
CA GLU A 164 -9.45 0.13 2.95
C GLU A 164 -10.39 1.30 2.67
N TYR A 165 -10.06 2.49 3.17
CA TYR A 165 -10.82 3.70 2.93
C TYR A 165 -10.88 4.05 1.44
N LEU A 166 -9.71 4.04 0.77
CA LEU A 166 -9.60 4.25 -0.68
C LEU A 166 -10.42 3.20 -1.44
N HIS A 167 -10.35 1.94 -1.03
CA HIS A 167 -11.02 0.85 -1.71
C HIS A 167 -12.54 1.00 -1.69
N LYS A 168 -13.10 1.31 -0.52
CA LYS A 168 -14.54 1.60 -0.38
C LYS A 168 -14.96 2.77 -1.25
N SER A 169 -14.18 3.85 -1.26
CA SER A 169 -14.46 5.04 -2.08
C SER A 169 -14.42 4.72 -3.58
N GLN A 170 -13.39 4.02 -4.06
CA GLN A 170 -13.23 3.68 -5.47
C GLN A 170 -14.28 2.69 -5.97
N LEU A 171 -14.65 1.68 -5.18
CA LEU A 171 -15.73 0.75 -5.57
C LEU A 171 -17.07 1.46 -5.71
N LEU A 172 -17.41 2.35 -4.75
CA LEU A 172 -18.63 3.14 -4.83
C LEU A 172 -18.62 4.06 -6.06
N MET A 173 -17.50 4.76 -6.29
CA MET A 173 -17.32 5.61 -7.47
C MET A 173 -17.46 4.81 -8.77
N LEU A 174 -16.81 3.65 -8.86
CA LEU A 174 -16.88 2.79 -10.03
C LEU A 174 -18.31 2.32 -10.30
N GLN A 175 -19.02 1.88 -9.26
CA GLN A 175 -20.41 1.48 -9.38
C GLN A 175 -21.26 2.64 -9.90
N ASN A 176 -21.16 3.84 -9.30
CA ASN A 176 -21.93 5.00 -9.75
C ASN A 176 -21.63 5.35 -11.21
N LEU A 177 -20.35 5.40 -11.59
CA LEU A 177 -19.92 5.67 -12.97
C LEU A 177 -20.49 4.64 -13.95
N LEU A 178 -20.54 3.36 -13.58
CA LEU A 178 -21.10 2.31 -14.42
C LEU A 178 -22.62 2.41 -14.55
N HIS A 179 -23.35 2.76 -13.48
CA HIS A 179 -24.80 2.93 -13.55
C HIS A 179 -25.20 4.11 -14.46
N GLU A 180 -24.43 5.19 -14.44
CA GLU A 180 -24.65 6.37 -15.30
C GLU A 180 -24.04 6.24 -16.71
N GLU A 181 -23.37 5.12 -17.01
CA GLU A 181 -22.62 4.94 -18.25
C GLU A 181 -23.54 4.81 -19.46
N LEU A 182 -23.35 5.70 -20.44
CA LEU A 182 -24.07 5.71 -21.72
C LEU A 182 -23.41 4.85 -22.80
N TRP A 183 -22.30 4.20 -22.48
CA TRP A 183 -21.50 3.35 -23.39
C TRP A 183 -21.12 4.11 -24.66
N LYS A 184 -20.52 5.28 -24.46
CA LYS A 184 -19.97 6.11 -25.54
C LYS A 184 -18.45 6.02 -25.55
N PRO A 185 -17.80 6.06 -26.73
CA PRO A 185 -16.35 6.16 -26.81
C PRO A 185 -15.85 7.39 -26.05
N ALA A 186 -14.86 7.20 -25.19
CA ALA A 186 -14.16 8.26 -24.49
C ALA A 186 -12.76 8.47 -25.10
N LEU A 187 -12.30 9.72 -25.08
CA LEU A 187 -10.94 10.06 -25.48
C LEU A 187 -9.98 9.72 -24.34
N VAL A 188 -8.87 9.06 -24.68
CA VAL A 188 -7.81 8.64 -23.75
C VAL A 188 -6.84 9.79 -23.55
N PRO A 189 -6.71 10.34 -22.33
CA PRO A 189 -5.69 11.36 -22.04
C PRO A 189 -4.28 10.80 -22.26
N SER A 190 -3.39 11.57 -22.88
CA SER A 190 -2.01 11.10 -23.13
C SER A 190 -1.24 10.80 -21.85
N ALA A 191 -1.49 11.54 -20.77
CA ALA A 191 -0.89 11.26 -19.46
C ALA A 191 -1.20 9.84 -18.97
N LEU A 192 -2.48 9.44 -19.04
CA LEU A 192 -2.91 8.10 -18.65
C LEU A 192 -2.31 7.01 -19.56
N GLN A 193 -2.24 7.28 -20.87
CA GLN A 193 -1.61 6.36 -21.80
C GLN A 193 -0.12 6.19 -21.51
N ASN A 194 0.60 7.29 -21.23
CA ASN A 194 2.03 7.26 -20.93
C ASN A 194 2.31 6.51 -19.63
N GLU A 195 1.51 6.72 -18.58
CA GLU A 195 1.61 5.99 -17.32
C GLU A 195 1.44 4.48 -17.53
N LEU A 196 0.44 4.08 -18.31
CA LEU A 196 0.20 2.68 -18.63
C LEU A 196 1.34 2.09 -19.47
N THR A 197 1.82 2.81 -20.49
CA THR A 197 2.94 2.37 -21.33
C THR A 197 4.21 2.20 -20.51
N HIS A 198 4.56 3.16 -19.65
CA HIS A 198 5.73 3.04 -18.77
C HIS A 198 5.59 1.89 -17.76
N LEU A 199 4.39 1.62 -17.25
CA LEU A 199 4.13 0.47 -16.39
C LEU A 199 4.40 -0.85 -17.12
N GLN A 200 4.04 -0.94 -18.41
CA GLN A 200 4.30 -2.12 -19.24
C GLN A 200 5.77 -2.29 -19.61
N GLU A 201 6.48 -1.20 -19.89
CA GLU A 201 7.92 -1.21 -20.18
C GLU A 201 8.75 -1.60 -18.95
N ASN A 202 8.48 -0.95 -17.81
CA ASN A 202 9.19 -1.21 -16.58
C ASN A 202 8.34 -0.93 -15.34
N PRO A 203 7.72 -1.97 -14.76
CA PRO A 203 6.85 -1.80 -13.60
C PRO A 203 7.58 -1.39 -12.31
N ARG A 204 8.92 -1.42 -12.28
CA ARG A 204 9.73 -0.96 -11.12
C ARG A 204 9.92 0.56 -11.12
N THR A 205 10.12 1.15 -12.30
CA THR A 205 10.48 2.58 -12.44
C THR A 205 9.31 3.45 -12.86
N ALA A 206 8.19 2.85 -13.25
CA ALA A 206 6.99 3.59 -13.65
C ALA A 206 6.60 4.61 -12.57
N ALA A 207 6.59 5.88 -12.97
CA ALA A 207 6.09 6.97 -12.15
C ALA A 207 4.56 6.85 -12.15
N LEU A 208 4.02 6.02 -11.25
CA LEU A 208 2.58 5.91 -10.98
C LEU A 208 2.07 7.21 -10.32
N LEU A 209 2.24 8.33 -11.00
CA LEU A 209 1.79 9.65 -10.57
C LEU A 209 0.36 9.81 -11.04
N VAL A 210 -0.59 9.21 -10.33
CA VAL A 210 -2.00 9.38 -10.66
C VAL A 210 -2.40 10.81 -10.32
N ARG A 211 -2.08 11.74 -11.22
CA ARG A 211 -2.42 13.15 -11.09
C ARG A 211 -3.85 13.32 -11.54
N THR A 212 -4.69 13.83 -10.65
CA THR A 212 -5.99 14.40 -10.98
C THR A 212 -5.81 15.81 -11.57
N SER A 213 -4.90 16.02 -12.52
CA SER A 213 -4.82 17.32 -13.20
C SER A 213 -5.87 17.40 -14.31
N THR A 214 -6.88 18.22 -14.07
CA THR A 214 -7.86 18.67 -15.07
C THR A 214 -7.24 19.62 -16.12
N THR A 215 -5.96 19.95 -16.00
CA THR A 215 -5.28 20.99 -16.78
C THR A 215 -4.35 20.48 -17.89
N ASP A 216 -4.13 19.17 -18.05
CA ASP A 216 -3.18 18.63 -19.03
C ASP A 216 -3.87 18.02 -20.27
N VAL A 217 -4.87 18.70 -20.84
CA VAL A 217 -5.44 18.30 -22.14
C VAL A 217 -4.60 18.87 -23.28
N ILE A 218 -3.32 18.50 -23.35
CA ILE A 218 -2.44 18.92 -24.47
C ILE A 218 -2.54 17.90 -25.63
N SER A 219 -2.91 16.64 -25.35
CA SER A 219 -3.15 15.63 -26.39
C SER A 219 -4.02 14.47 -25.86
N ALA A 220 -4.98 14.01 -26.66
CA ALA A 220 -5.83 12.85 -26.35
C ALA A 220 -5.99 11.94 -27.57
N HIS A 221 -6.07 10.62 -27.32
CA HIS A 221 -6.13 9.60 -28.37
C HIS A 221 -7.50 8.92 -28.39
N PRO A 222 -8.00 8.47 -29.55
CA PRO A 222 -9.32 7.85 -29.66
C PRO A 222 -9.39 6.42 -29.12
N ARG A 223 -8.23 5.79 -28.86
CA ARG A 223 -8.12 4.39 -28.46
C ARG A 223 -7.07 4.21 -27.37
N LEU A 224 -7.34 3.30 -26.45
CA LEU A 224 -6.41 2.90 -25.39
C LEU A 224 -5.49 1.81 -25.95
N LEU A 225 -4.18 2.00 -25.79
CA LEU A 225 -3.18 1.02 -26.20
C LEU A 225 -2.70 0.24 -24.97
N ILE A 226 -2.77 -1.09 -25.05
CA ILE A 226 -2.25 -1.99 -24.02
C ILE A 226 -1.39 -3.03 -24.73
N GLY A 227 -0.08 -2.88 -24.60
CA GLY A 227 0.88 -3.68 -25.37
C GLY A 227 0.72 -3.41 -26.86
N SER A 228 0.47 -4.46 -27.66
CA SER A 228 0.24 -4.34 -29.11
C SER A 228 -1.23 -4.16 -29.49
N GLN A 229 -2.15 -4.16 -28.52
CA GLN A 229 -3.59 -4.14 -28.78
C GLN A 229 -4.17 -2.72 -28.59
N SER A 230 -5.14 -2.36 -29.43
CA SER A 230 -5.86 -1.08 -29.35
C SER A 230 -7.34 -1.30 -29.08
N PHE A 231 -7.89 -0.54 -28.15
CA PHE A 231 -9.26 -0.68 -27.68
C PHE A 231 -10.03 0.64 -27.75
N CYS A 232 -11.28 0.56 -28.18
CA CYS A 232 -12.24 1.64 -27.99
C CYS A 232 -12.85 1.50 -26.59
N VAL A 233 -12.71 2.51 -25.73
CA VAL A 233 -13.06 2.40 -24.30
C VAL A 233 -14.04 3.49 -23.87
N THR A 234 -14.76 3.25 -22.78
CA THR A 234 -15.69 4.19 -22.13
C THR A 234 -14.99 5.03 -21.07
N HIS A 235 -15.68 6.06 -20.56
CA HIS A 235 -15.17 6.88 -19.46
C HIS A 235 -14.98 6.05 -18.18
N SER A 236 -15.95 5.21 -17.81
CA SER A 236 -15.83 4.27 -16.68
C SER A 236 -14.60 3.37 -16.77
N MET A 237 -14.20 2.92 -17.98
CA MET A 237 -12.98 2.14 -18.16
C MET A 237 -11.71 2.98 -17.93
N LEU A 238 -11.70 4.26 -18.31
CA LEU A 238 -10.56 5.15 -18.04
C LEU A 238 -10.39 5.41 -16.54
N GLU A 239 -11.50 5.65 -15.83
CA GLU A 239 -11.48 5.78 -14.37
C GLU A 239 -11.08 4.46 -13.69
N PHE A 240 -11.54 3.32 -14.20
CA PHE A 240 -11.09 2.01 -13.76
C PHE A 240 -9.57 1.84 -13.90
N VAL A 241 -8.96 2.26 -15.01
CA VAL A 241 -7.50 2.22 -15.18
C VAL A 241 -6.80 3.09 -14.13
N LYS A 242 -7.28 4.31 -13.87
CA LYS A 242 -6.72 5.17 -12.81
C LYS A 242 -6.81 4.52 -11.43
N MET A 243 -7.96 3.91 -11.11
CA MET A 243 -8.16 3.15 -9.87
C MET A 243 -7.15 2.01 -9.74
N LEU A 244 -6.94 1.24 -10.82
CA LEU A 244 -5.93 0.18 -10.86
C LEU A 244 -4.52 0.72 -10.60
N LEU A 245 -4.13 1.83 -11.23
CA LEU A 245 -2.83 2.47 -11.03
C LEU A 245 -2.65 2.95 -9.57
N HIS A 246 -3.70 3.48 -8.94
CA HIS A 246 -3.69 3.82 -7.52
C HIS A 246 -3.42 2.61 -6.62
N TYR A 247 -4.06 1.46 -6.87
CA TYR A 247 -3.78 0.25 -6.09
C TYR A 247 -2.33 -0.21 -6.25
N LEU A 248 -1.81 -0.21 -7.47
CA LEU A 248 -0.41 -0.55 -7.73
C LEU A 248 0.56 0.42 -7.06
N LEU A 249 0.19 1.70 -6.95
CA LEU A 249 0.96 2.70 -6.21
C LEU A 249 1.02 2.34 -4.71
N TYR A 250 -0.06 1.86 -4.09
CA TYR A 250 -0.03 1.38 -2.70
C TYR A 250 0.95 0.20 -2.52
N ALA A 251 0.92 -0.78 -3.42
CA ALA A 251 1.85 -1.93 -3.35
C ALA A 251 3.32 -1.50 -3.48
N ARG A 252 3.59 -0.48 -4.30
CA ARG A 252 4.92 0.09 -4.49
C ARG A 252 5.37 0.93 -3.28
N SER A 253 4.48 1.73 -2.73
CA SER A 253 4.78 2.69 -1.66
C SER A 253 5.00 2.01 -0.31
N PHE A 254 4.26 0.93 -0.02
CA PHE A 254 4.25 0.27 1.29
C PHE A 254 4.69 -1.19 1.19
N GLN A 255 5.96 -1.45 1.51
CA GLN A 255 6.50 -2.81 1.50
C GLN A 255 5.75 -3.72 2.47
N GLY A 256 5.26 -4.85 1.98
CA GLY A 256 4.48 -5.81 2.78
C GLY A 256 2.96 -5.73 2.59
N LEU A 257 2.44 -4.72 1.88
CA LEU A 257 1.01 -4.57 1.58
C LEU A 257 0.56 -5.28 0.28
N GLY A 258 1.51 -5.83 -0.49
CA GLY A 258 1.25 -6.49 -1.77
C GLY A 258 0.10 -7.52 -1.77
N PRO A 259 0.00 -8.43 -0.77
CA PRO A 259 -1.08 -9.41 -0.72
C PRO A 259 -2.46 -8.75 -0.60
N GLU A 260 -2.62 -7.76 0.27
CA GLU A 260 -3.87 -7.02 0.45
C GLU A 260 -4.24 -6.26 -0.82
N VAL A 261 -3.28 -5.58 -1.46
CA VAL A 261 -3.47 -4.88 -2.73
C VAL A 261 -3.93 -5.84 -3.83
N MET A 262 -3.32 -7.02 -3.94
CA MET A 262 -3.74 -8.05 -4.90
C MET A 262 -5.23 -8.38 -4.76
N HIS A 263 -5.71 -8.60 -3.54
CA HIS A 263 -7.12 -8.93 -3.31
C HIS A 263 -8.05 -7.76 -3.69
N ARG A 264 -7.67 -6.51 -3.38
CA ARG A 264 -8.45 -5.32 -3.73
C ARG A 264 -8.52 -5.08 -5.25
N ILE A 265 -7.42 -5.32 -5.96
CA ILE A 265 -7.40 -5.28 -7.43
C ILE A 265 -8.33 -6.34 -8.03
N LEU A 266 -8.30 -7.58 -7.52
CA LEU A 266 -9.19 -8.63 -8.00
C LEU A 266 -10.67 -8.30 -7.74
N GLU A 267 -10.98 -7.69 -6.60
CA GLU A 267 -12.32 -7.23 -6.27
C GLU A 267 -12.79 -6.08 -7.17
N LEU A 268 -11.89 -5.15 -7.53
CA LEU A 268 -12.15 -4.10 -8.52
C LEU A 268 -12.53 -4.72 -9.88
N PHE A 269 -11.75 -5.69 -10.38
CA PHE A 269 -12.05 -6.40 -11.62
C PHE A 269 -13.39 -7.15 -11.56
N ARG A 270 -13.67 -7.87 -10.47
CA ARG A 270 -14.97 -8.56 -10.28
C ARG A 270 -16.14 -7.60 -10.28
N THR A 271 -15.99 -6.45 -9.63
CA THR A 271 -17.04 -5.42 -9.55
C THR A 271 -17.33 -4.89 -10.95
N PHE A 272 -16.30 -4.53 -11.72
CA PHE A 272 -16.47 -4.08 -13.10
C PHE A 272 -17.17 -5.15 -13.96
N ASN A 273 -16.73 -6.41 -13.90
CA ASN A 273 -17.35 -7.50 -14.67
C ASN A 273 -18.83 -7.71 -14.31
N THR A 274 -19.13 -7.77 -13.01
CA THR A 274 -20.48 -8.04 -12.50
C THR A 274 -21.44 -6.91 -12.83
N SER A 275 -21.03 -5.66 -12.60
CA SER A 275 -21.84 -4.48 -12.91
C SER A 275 -22.07 -4.34 -14.41
N SER A 276 -21.03 -4.45 -15.25
CA SER A 276 -21.19 -4.37 -16.71
C SER A 276 -22.07 -5.50 -17.25
N ARG A 277 -21.95 -6.73 -16.72
CA ARG A 277 -22.81 -7.87 -17.06
C ARG A 277 -24.27 -7.59 -16.73
N SER A 278 -24.54 -7.10 -15.52
CA SER A 278 -25.90 -6.75 -15.10
C SER A 278 -26.52 -5.65 -15.97
N LEU A 279 -25.76 -4.59 -16.25
CA LEU A 279 -26.25 -3.46 -17.02
C LEU A 279 -26.56 -3.82 -18.48
N VAL A 280 -25.75 -4.68 -19.09
CA VAL A 280 -25.82 -4.96 -20.54
C VAL A 280 -26.52 -6.28 -20.85
N LEU A 281 -26.12 -7.39 -20.22
CA LEU A 281 -26.74 -8.69 -20.50
C LEU A 281 -28.12 -8.83 -19.86
N ASN A 282 -28.28 -8.35 -18.62
CA ASN A 282 -29.54 -8.47 -17.87
C ASN A 282 -30.47 -7.27 -18.09
N ALA A 283 -30.20 -6.44 -19.10
CA ALA A 283 -30.95 -5.23 -19.41
C ALA A 283 -31.09 -4.24 -18.24
N GLY A 284 -30.18 -4.26 -17.26
CA GLY A 284 -30.20 -3.37 -16.10
C GLY A 284 -30.16 -1.89 -16.48
N ALA A 285 -29.40 -1.54 -17.52
CA ALA A 285 -29.34 -0.16 -18.01
C ALA A 285 -30.67 0.32 -18.63
N VAL A 286 -31.51 -0.62 -19.12
CA VAL A 286 -32.83 -0.30 -19.68
C VAL A 286 -33.88 -0.23 -18.58
N SER A 287 -33.88 -1.19 -17.66
CA SER A 287 -34.85 -1.24 -16.55
C SER A 287 -34.73 -0.04 -15.61
N GLN A 288 -33.53 0.51 -15.45
CA GLN A 288 -33.26 1.69 -14.64
C GLN A 288 -33.48 3.02 -15.39
N GLY A 289 -33.81 2.99 -16.70
CA GLY A 289 -34.15 4.18 -17.48
C GLY A 289 -32.96 4.97 -18.05
N PHE A 290 -31.72 4.53 -17.84
CA PHE A 290 -30.52 5.20 -18.38
C PHE A 290 -30.37 5.02 -19.90
N LEU A 291 -30.83 3.89 -20.43
CA LEU A 291 -30.86 3.60 -21.87
C LEU A 291 -32.27 3.22 -22.32
N LYS A 292 -32.72 3.79 -23.45
CA LYS A 292 -33.99 3.37 -24.08
C LYS A 292 -33.93 1.95 -24.63
N ARG A 293 -32.76 1.53 -25.12
CA ARG A 293 -32.50 0.19 -25.67
C ARG A 293 -31.01 -0.12 -25.66
N ILE A 294 -30.69 -1.41 -25.62
CA ILE A 294 -29.32 -1.89 -25.87
C ILE A 294 -29.15 -2.08 -27.37
N SER A 295 -28.10 -1.46 -27.94
CA SER A 295 -27.82 -1.50 -29.37
C SER A 295 -26.57 -2.34 -29.65
N ALA A 296 -26.40 -2.77 -30.90
CA ALA A 296 -25.18 -3.42 -31.38
C ALA A 296 -23.92 -2.60 -31.06
N ARG A 297 -24.01 -1.26 -31.09
CA ARG A 297 -22.91 -0.36 -30.71
C ARG A 297 -22.53 -0.47 -29.23
N HIS A 298 -23.53 -0.55 -28.33
CA HIS A 298 -23.27 -0.71 -26.90
C HIS A 298 -22.58 -2.04 -26.64
N ILE A 299 -23.07 -3.14 -27.24
CA ILE A 299 -22.43 -4.46 -27.13
C ILE A 299 -20.99 -4.41 -27.62
N ALA A 300 -20.76 -3.91 -28.84
CA ALA A 300 -19.42 -3.82 -29.40
C ALA A 300 -18.45 -3.06 -28.48
N LEU A 301 -18.88 -1.95 -27.87
CA LEU A 301 -18.04 -1.18 -26.97
C LEU A 301 -17.78 -1.90 -25.64
N VAL A 302 -18.79 -2.56 -25.07
CA VAL A 302 -18.63 -3.37 -23.85
C VAL A 302 -17.64 -4.50 -24.11
N THR A 303 -17.77 -5.22 -25.23
CA THR A 303 -16.84 -6.28 -25.65
C THR A 303 -15.40 -5.77 -25.77
N GLN A 304 -15.19 -4.55 -26.28
CA GLN A 304 -13.88 -3.90 -26.31
C GLN A 304 -13.36 -3.57 -24.91
N CYS A 305 -14.22 -3.07 -24.01
CA CYS A 305 -13.88 -2.82 -22.62
C CYS A 305 -13.52 -4.10 -21.86
N LEU A 306 -14.27 -5.20 -22.04
CA LEU A 306 -13.94 -6.49 -21.43
C LEU A 306 -12.60 -7.02 -21.95
N SER A 307 -12.30 -6.80 -23.23
CA SER A 307 -11.02 -7.18 -23.83
C SER A 307 -9.86 -6.35 -23.26
N ALA A 308 -10.06 -5.04 -23.10
CA ALA A 308 -9.10 -4.19 -22.41
C ALA A 308 -8.91 -4.62 -20.95
N ALA A 309 -9.98 -4.97 -20.23
CA ALA A 309 -9.92 -5.46 -18.85
C ALA A 309 -9.09 -6.74 -18.73
N MET A 310 -9.23 -7.71 -19.65
CA MET A 310 -8.39 -8.90 -19.69
C MET A 310 -6.91 -8.55 -19.87
N SER A 311 -6.58 -7.64 -20.78
CA SER A 311 -5.19 -7.18 -20.97
C SER A 311 -4.66 -6.44 -19.73
N LEU A 312 -5.50 -5.67 -19.03
CA LEU A 312 -5.16 -5.02 -17.77
C LEU A 312 -4.93 -6.01 -16.62
N VAL A 313 -5.65 -7.14 -16.58
CA VAL A 313 -5.36 -8.21 -15.60
C VAL A 313 -3.92 -8.69 -15.77
N THR A 314 -3.46 -8.90 -17.01
CA THR A 314 -2.07 -9.30 -17.27
C THR A 314 -1.07 -8.23 -16.85
N VAL A 315 -1.35 -6.94 -17.11
CA VAL A 315 -0.49 -5.83 -16.67
C VAL A 315 -0.42 -5.76 -15.13
N ALA A 316 -1.55 -5.90 -14.45
CA ALA A 316 -1.64 -5.91 -13.00
C ALA A 316 -0.86 -7.09 -12.41
N GLN A 317 -1.02 -8.28 -12.98
CA GLN A 317 -0.30 -9.49 -12.59
C GLN A 317 1.22 -9.30 -12.69
N THR A 318 1.74 -8.85 -13.84
CA THR A 318 3.18 -8.62 -14.04
C THR A 318 3.73 -7.59 -13.05
N SER A 319 2.94 -6.55 -12.73
CA SER A 319 3.32 -5.53 -11.76
C SER A 319 3.34 -6.08 -10.32
N LEU A 320 2.29 -6.82 -9.93
CA LEU A 320 2.12 -7.36 -8.59
C LEU A 320 3.18 -8.40 -8.21
N VAL A 321 3.69 -9.19 -9.16
CA VAL A 321 4.77 -10.16 -8.92
C VAL A 321 5.99 -9.51 -8.24
N LEU A 322 6.25 -8.23 -8.50
CA LEU A 322 7.36 -7.48 -7.89
C LEU A 322 7.15 -7.14 -6.42
N TYR A 323 5.91 -7.08 -5.96
CA TYR A 323 5.52 -6.64 -4.62
C TYR A 323 5.03 -7.78 -3.72
N LEU A 324 4.89 -9.00 -4.27
CA LEU A 324 4.49 -10.19 -3.54
C LEU A 324 5.67 -11.13 -3.25
N PRO A 325 5.65 -11.84 -2.11
CA PRO A 325 6.59 -12.93 -1.85
C PRO A 325 6.46 -14.05 -2.89
N SER A 326 7.57 -14.71 -3.24
CA SER A 326 7.59 -15.79 -4.25
C SER A 326 6.61 -16.92 -3.97
N LYS A 327 6.33 -17.20 -2.68
CA LYS A 327 5.35 -18.21 -2.26
C LYS A 327 3.92 -17.91 -2.71
N GLN A 328 3.60 -16.64 -2.97
CA GLN A 328 2.26 -16.20 -3.39
C GLN A 328 2.13 -16.03 -4.90
N HIS A 329 3.23 -16.14 -5.66
CA HIS A 329 3.19 -16.00 -7.13
C HIS A 329 2.27 -17.03 -7.79
N PRO A 330 2.26 -18.34 -7.43
CA PRO A 330 1.35 -19.29 -8.05
C PRO A 330 -0.13 -18.95 -7.82
N VAL A 331 -0.46 -18.46 -6.62
CA VAL A 331 -1.82 -18.04 -6.27
C VAL A 331 -2.25 -16.83 -7.09
N LEU A 332 -1.36 -15.83 -7.25
CA LEU A 332 -1.61 -14.69 -8.12
C LEU A 332 -1.89 -15.12 -9.57
N MET A 333 -1.08 -16.03 -10.12
CA MET A 333 -1.26 -16.54 -11.49
C MET A 333 -2.62 -17.22 -11.65
N GLN A 334 -2.98 -18.10 -10.71
CA GLN A 334 -4.25 -18.82 -10.73
C GLN A 334 -5.46 -17.88 -10.65
N LEU A 335 -5.43 -16.92 -9.71
CA LEU A 335 -6.52 -15.96 -9.54
C LEU A 335 -6.66 -15.02 -10.74
N SER A 336 -5.54 -14.61 -11.33
CA SER A 336 -5.51 -13.76 -12.54
C SER A 336 -6.07 -14.51 -13.74
N GLN A 337 -5.70 -15.77 -13.93
CA GLN A 337 -6.23 -16.62 -14.99
C GLN A 337 -7.75 -16.82 -14.85
N GLY A 338 -8.22 -17.14 -13.65
CA GLY A 338 -9.66 -17.24 -13.37
C GLY A 338 -10.40 -15.92 -13.62
N MET A 339 -9.76 -14.77 -13.38
CA MET A 339 -10.35 -13.47 -13.71
C MET A 339 -10.51 -13.27 -15.23
N ILE A 340 -9.47 -13.63 -16.00
CA ILE A 340 -9.51 -13.54 -17.46
C ILE A 340 -10.63 -14.43 -18.01
N GLU A 341 -10.79 -15.64 -17.47
CA GLU A 341 -11.86 -16.56 -17.86
C GLU A 341 -13.26 -15.98 -17.60
N LEU A 342 -13.47 -15.31 -16.45
CA LEU A 342 -14.74 -14.64 -16.15
C LEU A 342 -15.08 -13.52 -17.15
N PHE A 343 -14.08 -12.75 -17.57
CA PHE A 343 -14.27 -11.73 -18.60
C PHE A 343 -14.48 -12.34 -19.99
N ALA A 344 -13.78 -13.42 -20.31
CA ALA A 344 -13.92 -14.13 -21.58
C ALA A 344 -15.31 -14.74 -21.72
N ASP A 345 -15.82 -15.39 -20.67
CA ASP A 345 -17.19 -15.92 -20.60
C ASP A 345 -18.24 -14.82 -20.81
N HIS A 346 -18.12 -13.69 -20.08
CA HIS A 346 -19.00 -12.53 -20.30
C HIS A 346 -18.96 -12.05 -21.75
N ARG A 347 -17.77 -11.96 -22.33
CA ARG A 347 -17.59 -11.52 -23.72
C ARG A 347 -18.26 -12.50 -24.71
N SER A 348 -18.14 -13.80 -24.49
CA SER A 348 -18.79 -14.84 -25.31
C SER A 348 -20.31 -14.72 -25.29
N GLN A 349 -20.92 -14.56 -24.11
CA GLN A 349 -22.37 -14.38 -23.98
C GLN A 349 -22.87 -13.11 -24.69
N LEU A 350 -22.08 -12.03 -24.69
CA LEU A 350 -22.39 -10.82 -25.45
C LEU A 350 -22.32 -11.05 -26.97
N PHE A 351 -21.37 -11.87 -27.44
CA PHE A 351 -21.29 -12.25 -28.84
C PHE A 351 -22.48 -13.12 -29.28
N GLU A 352 -22.98 -14.00 -28.42
CA GLU A 352 -24.18 -14.81 -28.71
C GLU A 352 -25.44 -13.94 -28.83
N LYS A 353 -25.60 -12.91 -27.98
CA LYS A 353 -26.71 -11.95 -28.09
C LYS A 353 -26.64 -11.04 -29.32
N PHE A 354 -25.45 -10.84 -29.88
CA PHE A 354 -25.24 -9.84 -30.93
C PHE A 354 -25.99 -10.14 -32.24
N PRO A 355 -25.92 -11.37 -32.81
CA PRO A 355 -26.73 -11.76 -33.96
C PRO A 355 -28.23 -11.62 -33.75
N GLU A 356 -28.74 -11.94 -32.55
CA GLU A 356 -30.17 -11.83 -32.24
C GLU A 356 -30.66 -10.38 -32.34
N ILE A 357 -29.87 -9.43 -31.83
CA ILE A 357 -30.19 -8.00 -31.91
C ILE A 357 -30.14 -7.51 -33.35
N ILE A 358 -29.15 -7.93 -34.13
CA ILE A 358 -29.07 -7.57 -35.56
C ILE A 358 -30.26 -8.15 -36.31
N LYS A 359 -30.59 -9.43 -36.08
CA LYS A 359 -31.74 -10.09 -36.69
C LYS A 359 -33.04 -9.35 -36.39
N SER A 360 -33.30 -9.02 -35.12
CA SER A 360 -34.49 -8.26 -34.72
C SER A 360 -34.57 -6.87 -35.39
N VAL A 361 -33.45 -6.17 -35.50
CA VAL A 361 -33.39 -4.85 -36.17
C VAL A 361 -33.62 -5.00 -37.68
N ALA A 362 -33.04 -6.03 -38.30
CA ALA A 362 -33.22 -6.32 -39.72
C ALA A 362 -34.67 -6.69 -40.04
N GLU A 363 -35.28 -7.62 -39.28
CA GLU A 363 -36.68 -8.03 -39.42
C GLU A 363 -37.62 -6.83 -39.32
N LYS A 364 -37.44 -5.97 -38.31
CA LYS A 364 -38.25 -4.74 -38.16
C LYS A 364 -38.10 -3.79 -39.35
N SER A 365 -36.89 -3.68 -39.91
CA SER A 365 -36.63 -2.83 -41.07
C SER A 365 -37.27 -3.41 -42.33
N CYS A 366 -37.24 -4.74 -42.50
CA CYS A 366 -37.92 -5.43 -43.60
C CYS A 366 -39.45 -5.29 -43.51
N SER A 367 -40.05 -5.48 -42.33
CA SER A 367 -41.51 -5.30 -42.16
C SER A 367 -41.96 -3.87 -42.45
N ASN A 368 -41.13 -2.86 -42.20
CA ASN A 368 -41.45 -1.48 -42.58
C ASN A 368 -41.39 -1.24 -44.11
N LEU A 369 -40.62 -2.05 -44.84
CA LEU A 369 -40.53 -1.97 -46.31
C LEU A 369 -41.70 -2.66 -47.00
N GLU A 370 -42.30 -3.69 -46.39
CA GLU A 370 -43.45 -4.43 -46.93
C GLU A 370 -44.78 -3.64 -46.85
N VAL A 371 -44.81 -2.52 -46.12
CA VAL A 371 -46.00 -1.65 -45.93
C VAL A 371 -46.02 -0.46 -46.91
N VAL A 372 -45.07 -0.40 -47.85
CA VAL A 372 -45.04 0.55 -48.99
C VAL A 372 -45.27 -0.23 -50.28
#